data_AF-A0A518N2E7-F1
#
_entry.id   AF-A0A518N2E7-F1
#
_cell.length_a   1.000
_cell.length_b   1.000
_cell.length_c   1.000
_cell.angle_alpha   90.00
_cell.angle_beta   90.00
_cell.angle_gamma   90.00
#
_symmetry.space_group_name_H-M   'P 1'
#
loop_
_entity.id
_entity.type
_entity.pdbx_description
1 polymer ?
#
loop_
_entity_poly.entity_id
_entity_poly.type
_entity_poly.pdbx_seq_one_letter_code
_entity_poly.pdbx_strand_id
1 'polypeptide(L)'
;MKAFEAGDVELTQALVDQAIEERPSSLDGVTLRFLRGNAYEWGGYPGGIDLDKAYADYKALEEWTPILGSDVLVSAARVLFDMDGQENKDEIERLCLKAVSIDQHVHAKMLLGLLNQKVLMNSKKARKWYLSAYRGGLPWGLRYYADSQKNDGNSVIASFAHLIATLTSPFLVIFNGARGLSASTRRSTANRTRPADAGLVVVEVVVAATGAQR
;
A
#
# COMPACT_ATOMS: atom_id res chain seq x y z
N MET A 1 -20.58 -4.54 -11.77
CA MET A 1 -20.04 -5.01 -13.07
C MET A 1 -20.51 -4.11 -14.20
N LYS A 2 -21.80 -4.10 -14.58
CA LYS A 2 -22.29 -3.28 -15.71
C LYS A 2 -22.01 -1.77 -15.61
N ALA A 3 -22.12 -1.16 -14.42
CA ALA A 3 -21.82 0.27 -14.22
C ALA A 3 -20.32 0.59 -14.40
N PHE A 4 -19.45 -0.27 -13.86
CA PHE A 4 -18.00 -0.16 -14.03
C PHE A 4 -17.58 -0.35 -15.49
N GLU A 5 -18.18 -1.31 -16.20
CA GLU A 5 -17.96 -1.55 -17.63
C GLU A 5 -18.45 -0.39 -18.50
N ALA A 6 -19.46 0.36 -18.05
CA ALA A 6 -19.99 1.54 -18.72
C ALA A 6 -19.18 2.82 -18.44
N GLY A 7 -18.21 2.78 -17.52
CA GLY A 7 -17.45 3.95 -17.08
C GLY A 7 -18.27 4.95 -16.27
N ASP A 8 -19.43 4.54 -15.74
CA ASP A 8 -20.28 5.39 -14.90
C ASP A 8 -19.76 5.36 -13.46
N VAL A 9 -18.86 6.30 -13.18
CA VAL A 9 -18.17 6.41 -11.89
C VAL A 9 -19.13 6.82 -10.77
N GLU A 10 -20.10 7.69 -11.07
CA GLU A 10 -21.11 8.16 -10.11
C GLU A 10 -22.02 7.01 -9.66
N LEU A 11 -22.54 6.23 -10.62
CA LEU A 11 -23.33 5.05 -10.30
C LEU A 11 -22.51 3.99 -9.56
N THR A 12 -21.24 3.81 -9.95
CA THR A 12 -20.34 2.88 -9.27
C THR A 12 -20.12 3.27 -7.81
N GLN A 13 -19.89 4.56 -7.53
CA GLN A 13 -19.74 5.08 -6.18
C GLN A 13 -21.01 4.82 -5.35
N ALA A 14 -22.18 5.19 -5.88
CA ALA A 14 -23.45 5.03 -5.17
C ALA A 14 -23.74 3.55 -4.80
N LEU A 15 -23.44 2.62 -5.71
CA LEU A 15 -23.60 1.18 -5.46
C LEU A 15 -22.62 0.66 -4.40
N VAL A 16 -21.38 1.15 -4.39
CA VAL A 16 -20.38 0.81 -3.36
C VAL A 16 -20.82 1.34 -2.00
N ASP A 17 -21.26 2.59 -1.94
CA ASP A 17 -21.73 3.23 -0.70
C ASP A 17 -22.91 2.46 -0.10
N GLN A 18 -23.93 2.16 -0.92
CA GLN A 18 -25.08 1.35 -0.50
C GLN A 18 -24.66 -0.03 0.04
N ALA A 19 -23.76 -0.72 -0.66
CA ALA A 19 -23.32 -2.06 -0.24
C ALA A 19 -22.54 -2.04 1.10
N ILE A 20 -21.75 -0.99 1.34
CA ILE A 20 -21.05 -0.79 2.62
C ILE A 20 -22.05 -0.52 3.74
N GLU A 21 -23.09 0.29 3.48
CA GLU A 21 -24.13 0.61 4.47
C GLU A 21 -25.00 -0.59 4.83
N GLU A 22 -25.37 -1.41 3.85
CA GLU A 22 -26.19 -2.61 4.07
C GLU A 22 -25.44 -3.68 4.88
N ARG A 23 -24.11 -3.78 4.72
CA ARG A 23 -23.31 -4.87 5.30
C ARG A 23 -21.93 -4.41 5.80
N PRO A 24 -21.86 -3.47 6.76
CA PRO A 24 -20.63 -2.76 7.12
C PRO A 24 -19.54 -3.66 7.70
N SER A 25 -19.91 -4.75 8.35
CA SER A 25 -18.98 -5.72 8.97
C SER A 25 -18.87 -7.03 8.19
N SER A 26 -19.48 -7.14 7.02
CA SER A 26 -19.25 -8.29 6.15
C SER A 26 -17.88 -8.18 5.48
N LEU A 27 -17.30 -9.32 5.09
CA LEU A 27 -16.02 -9.31 4.35
C LEU A 27 -16.13 -8.49 3.05
N ASP A 28 -17.28 -8.55 2.38
CA ASP A 28 -17.55 -7.76 1.17
C ASP A 28 -17.59 -6.26 1.50
N GLY A 29 -18.33 -5.85 2.52
CA GLY A 29 -18.42 -4.44 2.94
C GLY A 29 -17.07 -3.88 3.40
N VAL A 30 -16.30 -4.67 4.13
CA VAL A 30 -14.93 -4.35 4.57
C VAL A 30 -13.98 -4.20 3.39
N THR A 31 -14.05 -5.10 2.41
CA THR A 31 -13.24 -5.04 1.18
C THR A 31 -13.65 -3.85 0.31
N LEU A 32 -14.95 -3.61 0.15
CA LEU A 32 -15.47 -2.45 -0.57
C LEU A 32 -15.05 -1.14 0.08
N ARG A 33 -15.06 -1.07 1.41
CA ARG A 33 -14.53 0.10 2.14
C ARG A 33 -13.04 0.33 1.87
N PHE A 34 -12.24 -0.74 1.80
CA PHE A 34 -10.82 -0.61 1.44
C PHE A 34 -10.64 -0.07 0.02
N LEU A 35 -11.43 -0.57 -0.93
CA LEU A 35 -11.41 -0.10 -2.32
C LEU A 35 -11.90 1.34 -2.45
N ARG A 36 -12.93 1.72 -1.69
CA ARG A 36 -13.45 3.09 -1.63
C ARG A 36 -12.41 4.06 -1.09
N GLY A 37 -11.70 3.68 -0.01
CA GLY A 37 -10.57 4.43 0.52
C GLY A 37 -9.47 4.67 -0.53
N ASN A 38 -9.10 3.63 -1.31
CA ASN A 38 -8.15 3.78 -2.41
C ASN A 38 -8.68 4.72 -3.51
N ALA A 39 -9.96 4.61 -3.86
CA ALA A 39 -10.55 5.49 -4.87
C ALA A 39 -10.55 6.96 -4.42
N TYR A 40 -10.84 7.25 -3.14
CA TYR A 40 -10.71 8.61 -2.59
C TYR A 40 -9.26 9.09 -2.57
N GLU A 41 -8.31 8.23 -2.21
CA GLU A 41 -6.88 8.56 -2.15
C GLU A 41 -6.30 8.91 -3.53
N TRP A 42 -6.66 8.16 -4.58
CA TRP A 42 -6.11 8.31 -5.92
C TRP A 42 -6.98 9.12 -6.89
N GLY A 43 -8.10 9.67 -6.41
CA GLY A 43 -9.03 10.47 -7.22
C GLY A 43 -9.81 9.65 -8.25
N GLY A 44 -10.14 8.40 -7.92
CA GLY A 44 -10.96 7.52 -8.74
C GLY A 44 -12.46 7.83 -8.76
N TYR A 45 -12.92 8.77 -7.92
CA TYR A 45 -14.32 9.21 -7.85
C TYR A 45 -14.52 10.65 -8.36
N PRO A 46 -15.76 11.04 -8.70
CA PRO A 46 -16.10 12.42 -9.03
C PRO A 46 -15.75 13.33 -7.85
N GLY A 47 -15.08 14.45 -8.13
CA GLY A 47 -14.52 15.35 -7.11
C GLY A 47 -13.01 15.18 -6.88
N GLY A 48 -12.40 14.12 -7.41
CA GLY A 48 -10.95 13.92 -7.35
C GLY A 48 -10.48 13.39 -6.00
N ILE A 49 -9.28 13.80 -5.59
CA ILE A 49 -8.62 13.31 -4.37
C ILE A 49 -9.33 13.86 -3.12
N ASP A 50 -9.71 12.98 -2.19
CA ASP A 50 -10.32 13.31 -0.91
C ASP A 50 -9.63 12.51 0.21
N LEU A 51 -8.54 13.06 0.76
CA LEU A 51 -7.70 12.37 1.74
C LEU A 51 -8.40 12.16 3.10
N ASP A 52 -9.30 13.07 3.49
CA ASP A 52 -10.07 12.93 4.74
C ASP A 52 -10.97 11.70 4.68
N LYS A 53 -11.71 11.51 3.57
CA LYS A 53 -12.53 10.31 3.39
C LYS A 53 -11.70 9.05 3.25
N ALA A 54 -10.58 9.11 2.52
CA ALA A 54 -9.66 7.98 2.40
C ALA A 54 -9.16 7.52 3.78
N TYR A 55 -8.71 8.46 4.61
CA TYR A 55 -8.24 8.15 5.97
C TYR A 55 -9.37 7.60 6.85
N ALA A 56 -10.57 8.19 6.79
CA ALA A 56 -11.72 7.70 7.54
C ALA A 56 -12.05 6.23 7.21
N ASP A 57 -12.00 5.85 5.93
CA ASP A 57 -12.22 4.48 5.49
C ASP A 57 -11.12 3.54 5.98
N TYR A 58 -9.84 3.88 5.82
CA TYR A 58 -8.76 3.01 6.29
C TYR A 58 -8.72 2.89 7.82
N LYS A 59 -9.01 3.97 8.55
CA LYS A 59 -9.06 3.96 10.02
C LYS A 59 -10.13 3.01 10.55
N ALA A 60 -11.31 3.00 9.94
CA ALA A 60 -12.38 2.07 10.30
C ALA A 60 -11.98 0.59 10.07
N LEU A 61 -10.99 0.34 9.21
CA LEU A 61 -10.52 -1.00 8.87
C LEU A 61 -9.33 -1.48 9.72
N GLU A 62 -8.82 -0.68 10.66
CA GLU A 62 -7.66 -1.07 11.47
C GLU A 62 -7.94 -2.35 12.29
N GLU A 63 -9.16 -2.53 12.80
CA GLU A 63 -9.55 -3.75 13.53
C GLU A 63 -9.60 -5.00 12.62
N TRP A 64 -9.74 -4.81 11.31
CA TRP A 64 -9.80 -5.87 10.30
C TRP A 64 -8.43 -6.30 9.79
N THR A 65 -7.34 -5.69 10.29
CA THR A 65 -5.95 -6.03 9.93
C THR A 65 -5.63 -7.55 10.00
N PRO A 66 -6.12 -8.34 10.97
CA PRO A 66 -5.86 -9.79 10.98
C PRO A 66 -6.38 -10.51 9.74
N ILE A 67 -7.44 -9.99 9.12
CA ILE A 67 -8.11 -10.56 7.95
C ILE A 67 -7.56 -9.94 6.67
N LEU A 68 -7.53 -8.61 6.57
CA LEU A 68 -7.11 -7.88 5.37
C LEU A 68 -5.58 -7.79 5.19
N GLY A 69 -4.81 -8.03 6.24
CA GLY A 69 -3.36 -7.83 6.25
C GLY A 69 -2.99 -6.39 6.61
N SER A 70 -1.67 -6.13 6.67
CA SER A 70 -1.15 -4.84 7.14
C SER A 70 -1.25 -3.70 6.12
N ASP A 71 -1.68 -3.98 4.88
CA ASP A 71 -1.87 -2.98 3.82
C ASP A 71 -2.81 -1.84 4.21
N VAL A 72 -3.85 -2.14 5.02
CA VAL A 72 -4.77 -1.14 5.56
C VAL A 72 -4.01 -0.11 6.42
N LEU A 73 -3.12 -0.58 7.29
CA LEU A 73 -2.33 0.29 8.17
C LEU A 73 -1.38 1.17 7.37
N VAL A 74 -0.76 0.60 6.33
CA VAL A 74 0.18 1.34 5.47
C VAL A 74 -0.55 2.38 4.62
N SER A 75 -1.74 2.06 4.14
CA SER A 75 -2.56 3.00 3.38
C SER A 75 -3.04 4.15 4.27
N ALA A 76 -3.52 3.86 5.50
CA ALA A 76 -3.83 4.90 6.49
C ALA A 76 -2.62 5.80 6.79
N ALA A 77 -1.45 5.20 7.03
CA ALA A 77 -0.23 5.95 7.32
C ALA A 77 0.23 6.82 6.14
N ARG A 78 0.06 6.34 4.90
CA ARG A 78 0.40 7.08 3.67
C ARG A 78 -0.51 8.30 3.51
N VAL A 79 -1.82 8.12 3.67
CA VAL A 79 -2.78 9.23 3.62
C VAL A 79 -2.44 10.28 4.67
N LEU A 80 -2.17 9.88 5.91
CA LEU A 80 -1.74 10.82 6.96
C LEU A 80 -0.45 11.57 6.63
N PHE A 81 0.50 10.90 5.97
CA PHE A 81 1.74 11.52 5.53
C PHE A 81 1.49 12.58 4.46
N ASP A 82 0.57 12.32 3.53
CA ASP A 82 0.21 13.23 2.43
C ASP A 82 -0.68 14.39 2.90
N MET A 83 -1.50 14.19 3.96
CA MET A 83 -2.28 15.25 4.60
C MET A 83 -1.38 16.24 5.35
N ASP A 84 -0.66 15.75 6.36
CA ASP A 84 0.34 16.52 7.09
C ASP A 84 1.27 15.56 7.85
N GLY A 85 2.39 15.22 7.24
CA GLY A 85 3.36 14.31 7.86
C GLY A 85 3.98 14.82 9.16
N GLN A 86 3.99 16.14 9.42
CA GLN A 86 4.58 16.73 10.62
C GLN A 86 3.64 16.64 11.81
N GLU A 87 2.36 16.99 11.62
CA GLU A 87 1.35 16.86 12.66
C GLU A 87 1.03 15.39 12.96
N ASN A 88 1.03 14.52 11.94
CA ASN A 88 0.62 13.12 12.09
C ASN A 88 1.77 12.13 12.36
N LYS A 89 3.00 12.61 12.57
CA LYS A 89 4.21 11.78 12.62
C LYS A 89 4.13 10.58 13.57
N ASP A 90 3.55 10.76 14.75
CA ASP A 90 3.50 9.72 15.80
C ASP A 90 2.55 8.59 15.39
N GLU A 91 1.42 8.95 14.78
CA GLU A 91 0.43 8.01 14.28
C GLU A 91 0.95 7.26 13.03
N ILE A 92 1.64 7.98 12.13
CA ILE A 92 2.32 7.38 10.97
C ILE A 92 3.35 6.35 11.44
N GLU A 93 4.19 6.69 12.43
CA GLU A 93 5.19 5.77 12.98
C GLU A 93 4.51 4.56 13.64
N ARG A 94 3.45 4.77 14.45
CA ARG A 94 2.68 3.69 15.09
C ARG A 94 2.13 2.69 14.07
N LEU A 95 1.42 3.19 13.06
CA LEU A 95 0.79 2.36 12.02
C LEU A 95 1.84 1.57 11.23
N CYS A 96 2.93 2.23 10.83
CA CYS A 96 3.99 1.56 10.08
C CYS A 96 4.74 0.51 10.92
N LEU A 97 5.07 0.82 12.18
CA LEU A 97 5.72 -0.14 13.06
C LEU A 97 4.82 -1.35 13.34
N LYS A 98 3.51 -1.13 13.52
CA LYS A 98 2.52 -2.20 13.64
C LYS A 98 2.50 -3.07 12.38
N ALA A 99 2.46 -2.48 11.19
CA ALA A 99 2.54 -3.24 9.93
C ALA A 99 3.82 -4.06 9.81
N VAL A 100 4.98 -3.47 10.12
CA VAL A 100 6.27 -4.18 10.13
C VAL A 100 6.26 -5.35 11.12
N SER A 101 5.63 -5.20 12.28
CA SER A 101 5.55 -6.25 13.30
C SER A 101 4.71 -7.46 12.86
N ILE A 102 3.70 -7.24 12.00
CA ILE A 102 2.78 -8.28 11.54
C ILE A 102 3.41 -9.16 10.46
N ASP A 103 3.96 -8.54 9.40
CA ASP A 103 4.41 -9.27 8.21
C ASP A 103 5.69 -8.71 7.58
N GLN A 104 6.41 -7.85 8.30
CA GLN A 104 7.62 -7.19 7.81
C GLN A 104 7.38 -6.28 6.59
N HIS A 105 6.17 -5.70 6.48
CA HIS A 105 5.70 -4.91 5.34
C HIS A 105 6.74 -3.95 4.75
N VAL A 106 7.09 -4.17 3.47
CA VAL A 106 8.18 -3.41 2.82
C VAL A 106 7.81 -1.95 2.56
N HIS A 107 6.55 -1.67 2.23
CA HIS A 107 6.08 -0.29 2.02
C HIS A 107 5.99 0.48 3.34
N ALA A 108 5.69 -0.19 4.47
CA ALA A 108 5.75 0.45 5.79
C ALA A 108 7.18 0.87 6.14
N LYS A 109 8.17 0.01 5.84
CA LYS A 109 9.60 0.35 6.01
C LYS A 109 9.99 1.54 5.14
N MET A 110 9.52 1.62 3.89
CA MET A 110 9.76 2.79 3.05
C MET A 110 9.18 4.06 3.65
N LEU A 111 7.94 4.00 4.13
CA LEU A 111 7.25 5.15 4.70
C LEU A 111 7.91 5.61 6.01
N LEU A 112 8.38 4.68 6.85
CA LEU A 112 9.23 4.99 8.02
C LEU A 112 10.54 5.67 7.60
N GLY A 113 11.14 5.24 6.49
CA GLY A 113 12.31 5.88 5.92
C GLY A 113 12.03 7.33 5.52
N LEU A 114 10.93 7.56 4.80
CA LEU A 114 10.45 8.88 4.38
C LEU A 114 10.15 9.79 5.57
N LEU A 115 9.42 9.28 6.56
CA LEU A 115 9.12 9.98 7.81
C LEU A 115 10.41 10.41 8.52
N ASN A 116 11.36 9.49 8.65
CA ASN A 116 12.64 9.81 9.29
C ASN A 116 13.44 10.84 8.50
N GLN A 117 13.44 10.79 7.16
CA GLN A 117 14.22 11.70 6.35
C GLN A 117 13.59 13.09 6.22
N LYS A 118 12.30 13.16 5.91
CA LYS A 118 11.61 14.41 5.54
C LYS A 118 10.98 15.14 6.72
N VAL A 119 10.59 14.42 7.76
CA VAL A 119 9.85 14.97 8.91
C VAL A 119 10.75 15.04 10.14
N LEU A 120 11.34 13.90 10.53
CA LEU A 120 12.19 13.83 11.73
C LEU A 120 13.65 14.27 11.48
N MET A 121 14.02 14.56 10.24
CA MET A 121 15.37 14.99 9.84
C MET A 121 16.50 14.06 10.33
N ASN A 122 16.23 12.76 10.39
CA ASN A 122 17.13 11.70 10.83
C ASN A 122 17.54 10.78 9.66
N SER A 123 18.46 11.26 8.83
CA SER A 123 19.00 10.52 7.67
C SER A 123 19.60 9.16 8.06
N LYS A 124 20.16 9.02 9.26
CA LYS A 124 20.75 7.75 9.72
C LYS A 124 19.68 6.68 9.92
N LYS A 125 18.58 7.01 10.61
CA LYS A 125 17.44 6.08 10.82
C LYS A 125 16.71 5.83 9.50
N ALA A 126 16.55 6.85 8.65
CA ALA A 126 15.97 6.70 7.32
C ALA A 126 16.70 5.66 6.46
N ARG A 127 18.04 5.76 6.35
CA ARG A 127 18.87 4.80 5.61
C ARG A 127 18.74 3.36 6.09
N LYS A 128 18.60 3.14 7.41
CA LYS A 128 18.36 1.79 7.97
C LYS A 128 17.04 1.22 7.46
N TRP A 129 15.98 2.03 7.44
CA TRP A 129 14.68 1.61 6.95
C TRP A 129 14.66 1.35 5.45
N TYR A 130 15.27 2.22 4.65
CA TYR A 130 15.42 2.04 3.20
C TYR A 130 16.19 0.76 2.84
N LEU A 131 17.30 0.49 3.53
CA LEU A 131 18.06 -0.74 3.32
C LEU A 131 17.28 -1.98 3.76
N SER A 132 16.51 -1.88 4.84
CA SER A 132 15.62 -2.95 5.31
C SER A 132 14.49 -3.25 4.31
N ALA A 133 13.89 -2.22 3.71
CA ALA A 133 12.90 -2.37 2.65
C ALA A 133 13.49 -3.06 1.40
N TYR A 134 14.69 -2.66 1.00
CA TYR A 134 15.42 -3.30 -0.10
C TYR A 134 15.71 -4.79 0.16
N ARG A 135 16.19 -5.13 1.36
CA ARG A 135 16.39 -6.53 1.77
C ARG A 135 15.09 -7.33 1.81
N GLY A 136 13.97 -6.67 2.10
CA GLY A 136 12.63 -7.25 1.99
C GLY A 136 12.13 -7.43 0.56
N GLY A 137 12.89 -6.97 -0.44
CA GLY A 137 12.60 -7.19 -1.85
C GLY A 137 12.08 -5.98 -2.62
N LEU A 138 12.01 -4.79 -2.01
CA LEU A 138 11.53 -3.58 -2.67
C LEU A 138 12.70 -2.80 -3.30
N PRO A 139 12.87 -2.78 -4.64
CA PRO A 139 14.05 -2.20 -5.29
C PRO A 139 14.24 -0.71 -4.96
N TRP A 140 13.13 0.00 -4.78
CA TRP A 140 13.11 1.41 -4.43
C TRP A 140 13.84 1.73 -3.13
N GLY A 141 13.91 0.79 -2.18
CA GLY A 141 14.66 0.99 -0.93
C GLY A 141 16.11 1.38 -1.17
N LEU A 142 16.80 0.75 -2.13
CA LEU A 142 18.21 1.08 -2.38
C LEU A 142 18.39 2.42 -3.11
N ARG A 143 17.41 2.83 -3.93
CA ARG A 143 17.40 4.15 -4.59
C ARG A 143 17.24 5.27 -3.57
N TYR A 144 16.27 5.14 -2.66
CA TYR A 144 16.08 6.11 -1.57
C TYR A 144 17.27 6.15 -0.60
N TYR A 145 17.90 5.00 -0.33
CA TYR A 145 19.16 4.94 0.39
C TYR A 145 20.27 5.73 -0.33
N ALA A 146 20.41 5.55 -1.65
CA ALA A 146 21.40 6.24 -2.46
C ALA A 146 21.17 7.76 -2.45
N ASP A 147 19.92 8.21 -2.60
CA ASP A 147 19.56 9.63 -2.58
C ASP A 147 19.82 10.25 -1.21
N SER A 148 19.50 9.54 -0.12
CA SER A 148 19.85 9.99 1.23
C SER A 148 21.37 10.08 1.44
N GLN A 149 22.18 9.19 0.85
CA GLN A 149 23.65 9.29 0.90
C GLN A 149 24.16 10.48 0.10
N LYS A 150 23.57 10.74 -1.07
CA LYS A 150 23.92 11.88 -1.92
C LYS A 150 23.67 13.21 -1.19
N ASN A 151 22.54 13.33 -0.50
CA ASN A 151 22.18 14.54 0.26
C ASN A 151 23.14 14.81 1.43
N ASP A 152 23.76 13.78 2.00
CA ASP A 152 24.80 13.89 3.03
C ASP A 152 26.22 14.07 2.44
N GLY A 153 26.36 14.24 1.11
CA GLY A 153 27.65 14.43 0.41
C GLY A 153 28.41 13.14 0.05
N ASN A 154 27.89 11.96 0.40
CA ASN A 154 28.54 10.67 0.15
C ASN A 154 28.32 10.16 -1.28
N SER A 155 28.80 10.92 -2.27
CA SER A 155 28.54 10.68 -3.70
C SER A 155 29.02 9.31 -4.20
N VAL A 156 30.16 8.81 -3.70
CA VAL A 156 30.69 7.49 -4.09
C VAL A 156 29.75 6.37 -3.68
N ILE A 157 29.28 6.39 -2.43
CA ILE A 157 28.34 5.41 -1.90
C ILE A 157 26.99 5.51 -2.62
N ALA A 158 26.53 6.73 -2.90
CA ALA A 158 25.30 6.96 -3.66
C ALA A 158 25.36 6.36 -5.06
N SER A 159 26.43 6.62 -5.82
CA SER A 159 26.61 6.06 -7.18
C SER A 159 26.67 4.53 -7.16
N PHE A 160 27.40 3.95 -6.21
CA PHE A 160 27.48 2.49 -6.08
C PHE A 160 26.12 1.87 -5.73
N ALA A 161 25.37 2.48 -4.82
CA ALA A 161 24.02 2.02 -4.46
C ALA A 161 23.05 2.14 -5.64
N HIS A 162 23.09 3.23 -6.42
CA HIS A 162 22.28 3.38 -7.65
C HIS A 162 22.62 2.33 -8.71
N LEU A 163 23.90 2.02 -8.89
CA LEU A 163 24.33 0.96 -9.80
C LEU A 163 23.77 -0.41 -9.37
N ILE A 164 23.93 -0.78 -8.09
CA ILE A 164 23.38 -2.04 -7.56
C ILE A 164 21.86 -2.05 -7.74
N ALA A 165 21.17 -0.97 -7.39
CA ALA A 165 19.72 -0.88 -7.52
C ALA A 165 19.27 -1.12 -8.97
N THR A 166 20.01 -0.56 -9.94
CA THR A 166 19.72 -0.73 -11.37
C THR A 166 19.91 -2.18 -11.82
N LEU A 167 20.98 -2.84 -11.36
CA LEU A 167 21.28 -4.23 -11.70
C LEU A 167 20.31 -5.22 -11.06
N THR A 168 19.88 -4.97 -9.82
CA THR A 168 19.00 -5.91 -9.08
C THR A 168 17.51 -5.65 -9.30
N SER A 169 17.11 -4.46 -9.75
CA SER A 169 15.70 -4.13 -9.98
C SER A 169 14.96 -5.13 -10.88
N PRO A 170 15.48 -5.54 -12.06
CA PRO A 170 14.77 -6.48 -12.93
C PRO A 170 14.49 -7.82 -12.24
N PHE A 171 15.48 -8.36 -11.53
CA PHE A 171 15.35 -9.61 -10.80
C PHE A 171 14.33 -9.49 -9.67
N LEU A 172 14.41 -8.43 -8.87
CA LEU A 172 13.48 -8.21 -7.78
C LEU A 172 12.04 -7.99 -8.26
N VAL A 173 11.84 -7.32 -9.40
CA VAL A 173 10.52 -7.16 -10.02
C VAL A 173 9.97 -8.51 -10.48
N ILE A 174 10.80 -9.36 -11.12
CA ILE A 174 10.37 -10.70 -11.55
C ILE A 174 10.05 -11.59 -10.34
N PHE A 175 10.93 -11.64 -9.34
CA PHE A 175 10.78 -12.51 -8.18
C PHE A 175 9.70 -12.06 -7.18
N ASN A 176 9.49 -10.74 -7.02
CA ASN A 176 8.49 -10.23 -6.08
C ASN A 176 7.16 -9.82 -6.75
N GLY A 177 7.15 -9.49 -8.05
CA GLY A 177 5.91 -9.39 -8.83
C GLY A 177 5.14 -10.72 -8.83
N ALA A 178 5.85 -11.84 -8.89
CA ALA A 178 5.27 -13.17 -8.71
C ALA A 178 4.75 -13.45 -7.27
N ARG A 179 5.31 -12.76 -6.25
CA ARG A 179 4.86 -12.93 -4.85
C ARG A 179 3.59 -12.16 -4.52
N GLY A 180 3.34 -11.03 -5.20
CA GLY A 180 2.08 -10.28 -5.12
C GLY A 180 0.84 -11.12 -5.47
N LEU A 181 1.01 -12.15 -6.32
CA LEU A 181 -0.04 -13.14 -6.65
C LEU A 181 -0.14 -14.30 -5.62
N SER A 182 0.93 -14.56 -4.87
CA SER A 182 1.00 -15.73 -3.96
C SER A 182 0.62 -15.44 -2.51
N ALA A 183 0.70 -14.18 -2.05
CA ALA A 183 0.38 -13.82 -0.68
C ALA A 183 -1.13 -13.84 -0.41
N SER A 184 -1.97 -13.47 -1.40
CA SER A 184 -3.43 -13.66 -1.33
C SER A 184 -3.81 -15.15 -1.44
N THR A 185 -3.06 -15.92 -2.22
CA THR A 185 -3.35 -17.35 -2.46
C THR A 185 -2.94 -18.26 -1.30
N ARG A 186 -1.85 -17.95 -0.55
CA ARG A 186 -1.39 -18.82 0.55
C ARG A 186 -2.19 -18.73 1.85
N ARG A 187 -3.01 -17.70 2.06
CA ARG A 187 -3.91 -17.64 3.25
C ARG A 187 -5.27 -18.30 3.03
N SER A 188 -5.69 -18.51 1.77
CA SER A 188 -6.96 -19.19 1.46
C SER A 188 -6.92 -20.71 1.68
N THR A 189 -5.74 -21.33 1.55
CA THR A 189 -5.60 -22.80 1.65
C THR A 189 -5.42 -23.33 3.08
N ALA A 190 -5.13 -22.47 4.05
CA ALA A 190 -4.92 -22.90 5.45
C ALA A 190 -6.23 -23.10 6.26
N ASN A 191 -7.40 -22.76 5.70
CA ASN A 191 -8.67 -22.80 6.45
C ASN A 191 -9.82 -23.55 5.74
N ARG A 192 -9.52 -24.42 4.77
CA ARG A 192 -10.54 -25.26 4.11
C ARG A 192 -10.47 -26.70 4.57
N THR A 193 -11.10 -26.98 5.71
CA THR A 193 -11.76 -28.28 5.92
C THR A 193 -13.28 -28.08 5.79
N ARG A 194 -13.81 -28.66 4.71
CA ARG A 194 -15.23 -28.98 4.38
C ARG A 194 -16.01 -28.09 3.41
N PRO A 195 -16.95 -28.71 2.64
CA PRO A 195 -16.88 -28.68 1.19
C PRO A 195 -17.97 -27.86 0.51
N ALA A 196 -17.73 -27.62 -0.79
CA ALA A 196 -18.68 -27.50 -1.89
C ALA A 196 -20.00 -26.75 -1.61
N ASP A 197 -20.04 -25.48 -2.02
CA ASP A 197 -20.94 -25.05 -3.10
C ASP A 197 -20.41 -23.79 -3.79
N ALA A 198 -20.75 -23.67 -5.06
CA ALA A 198 -20.08 -22.92 -6.10
C ALA A 198 -20.21 -21.39 -6.03
N GLY A 199 -19.25 -20.69 -6.67
CA GLY A 199 -19.53 -19.40 -7.30
C GLY A 199 -18.42 -18.34 -7.21
N LEU A 200 -17.88 -17.98 -8.38
CA LEU A 200 -17.15 -16.75 -8.72
C LEU A 200 -15.66 -16.59 -8.33
N VAL A 201 -14.85 -17.02 -9.30
CA VAL A 201 -13.57 -16.40 -9.69
C VAL A 201 -13.87 -15.06 -10.36
N VAL A 202 -13.44 -13.92 -9.80
CA VAL A 202 -13.00 -12.69 -10.53
C VAL A 202 -12.39 -11.73 -9.50
N VAL A 203 -11.07 -11.46 -9.56
CA VAL A 203 -10.47 -10.10 -9.53
C VAL A 203 -9.04 -10.23 -10.05
N GLU A 204 -8.87 -10.16 -11.37
CA GLU A 204 -7.54 -10.06 -11.99
C GLU A 204 -7.60 -9.10 -13.19
N VAL A 205 -8.15 -7.89 -13.03
CA VAL A 205 -8.04 -6.82 -14.05
C VAL A 205 -8.12 -5.44 -13.37
N VAL A 206 -7.07 -4.98 -12.69
CA VAL A 206 -6.92 -3.52 -12.40
C VAL A 206 -5.46 -3.03 -12.52
N VAL A 207 -4.44 -3.88 -12.50
CA VAL A 207 -3.04 -3.40 -12.52
C VAL A 207 -2.47 -3.21 -13.95
N ALA A 208 -3.23 -3.50 -15.01
CA ALA A 208 -2.71 -3.42 -16.39
C ALA A 208 -3.03 -2.11 -17.15
N ALA A 209 -3.84 -1.18 -16.61
CA ALA A 209 -4.41 -0.09 -17.42
C ALA A 209 -3.83 1.32 -17.19
N THR A 210 -3.00 1.57 -16.17
CA THR A 210 -2.44 2.93 -15.92
C THR A 210 -1.02 3.14 -16.47
N GLY A 211 -0.49 2.19 -17.25
CA GLY A 211 0.84 2.28 -17.88
C GLY A 211 0.87 2.93 -19.26
N ALA A 212 -0.25 3.40 -19.80
CA ALA A 212 -0.32 3.94 -21.15
C ALA A 212 -1.25 5.15 -21.24
N GLN A 213 -0.84 6.28 -20.66
CA GLN A 213 -1.05 7.61 -21.25
C GLN A 213 -0.18 8.63 -20.51
N ARG A 214 0.88 9.04 -21.19
CA ARG A 214 1.57 10.31 -20.98
C ARG A 214 0.81 11.41 -21.69
#